data_AF-A0A966LY88-F1
#
_entry.id   AF-A0A966LY88-F1
#
_cell.length_a   1.000
_cell.length_b   1.000
_cell.length_c   1.000
_cell.angle_alpha   90.00
_cell.angle_beta   90.00
_cell.angle_gamma   90.00
#
_symmetry.space_group_name_H-M   'P 1'
#
loop_
_entity.id
_entity.type
_entity.pdbx_description
1 polymer ?
#
loop_
_entity_poly.entity_id
_entity_poly.type
_entity_poly.pdbx_seq_one_letter_code
_entity_poly.pdbx_strand_id
1 'polypeptide(L)'
;MGDVNVNNTELEYMKLQRIRHELQDYRYHCLRKKWLNEKIEELDIKLDGQIPALKTGEGSGGGSTEGNWIISAIAERDELKSLRKEIERHIEIVDAWLSLIERCLGKETMCILSHYAIMEGYENADNAVDLLKLKSKRTLYRIVARAEGCILENLKNFKNF
;
A
#
# COMPACT_ATOMS: atom_id res chain seq x y z
N MET A 1 -1.17 29.49 -21.05
CA MET A 1 -1.07 28.62 -19.85
C MET A 1 -1.81 29.35 -18.76
N GLY A 2 -3.04 28.94 -18.45
CA GLY A 2 -3.80 29.54 -17.36
C GLY A 2 -3.28 28.98 -16.05
N ASP A 3 -2.83 29.86 -15.15
CA ASP A 3 -2.56 29.50 -13.76
C ASP A 3 -3.84 28.92 -13.17
N VAL A 4 -3.81 27.63 -12.85
CA VAL A 4 -4.89 26.98 -12.11
C VAL A 4 -4.81 27.52 -10.68
N ASN A 5 -5.57 28.58 -10.41
CA ASN A 5 -5.77 29.09 -9.06
C ASN A 5 -6.66 28.09 -8.29
N VAL A 6 -6.07 26.98 -7.84
CA VAL A 6 -6.74 25.97 -7.01
C VAL A 6 -7.13 26.65 -5.70
N ASN A 7 -8.43 26.78 -5.46
CA ASN A 7 -8.92 27.35 -4.20
C ASN A 7 -8.54 26.40 -3.03
N ASN A 8 -8.24 26.93 -1.85
CA ASN A 8 -7.85 26.15 -0.67
C ASN A 8 -8.84 25.00 -0.36
N THR A 9 -10.14 25.22 -0.60
CA THR A 9 -11.18 24.20 -0.44
C THR A 9 -11.01 23.00 -1.38
N GLU A 10 -10.65 23.24 -2.65
CA GLU A 10 -10.38 22.17 -3.61
C GLU A 10 -9.13 21.39 -3.22
N LEU A 11 -8.11 22.07 -2.71
CA LEU A 11 -6.87 21.43 -2.28
C LEU A 11 -7.08 20.52 -1.06
N GLU A 12 -7.90 20.93 -0.08
CA GLU A 12 -8.30 20.06 1.03
C GLU A 12 -9.13 18.87 0.56
N TYR A 13 -10.06 19.09 -0.37
CA TYR A 13 -10.85 18.01 -0.97
C TYR A 13 -9.96 16.97 -1.66
N MET A 14 -8.95 17.39 -2.43
CA MET A 14 -8.02 16.49 -3.09
C MET A 14 -7.16 15.70 -2.10
N LYS A 15 -6.73 16.33 -0.99
CA LYS A 15 -6.02 15.63 0.09
C LYS A 15 -6.89 14.56 0.75
N LEU A 16 -8.16 14.88 1.00
CA LEU A 16 -9.11 13.94 1.58
C LEU A 16 -9.39 12.76 0.64
N GLN A 17 -9.56 13.02 -0.66
CA GLN A 17 -9.67 11.99 -1.69
C GLN A 17 -8.45 11.06 -1.68
N ARG A 18 -7.24 11.61 -1.62
CA ARG A 18 -6.01 10.82 -1.53
C ARG A 18 -6.00 9.93 -0.28
N ILE A 19 -6.37 10.46 0.90
CA ILE A 19 -6.47 9.67 2.14
C ILE A 19 -7.43 8.49 1.95
N ARG A 20 -8.60 8.73 1.35
CA ARG A 20 -9.60 7.68 1.14
C ARG A 20 -9.11 6.59 0.20
N HIS A 21 -8.47 6.95 -0.91
CA HIS A 21 -7.90 5.97 -1.84
C HIS A 21 -6.82 5.12 -1.18
N GLU A 22 -5.89 5.75 -0.46
CA GLU A 22 -4.83 5.00 0.25
C GLU A 22 -5.41 4.04 1.30
N LEU A 23 -6.45 4.45 2.04
CA LEU A 23 -7.15 3.57 2.99
C LEU A 23 -7.87 2.42 2.27
N GLN A 24 -8.58 2.70 1.18
CA GLN A 24 -9.31 1.70 0.40
C GLN A 24 -8.35 0.68 -0.24
N ASP A 25 -7.22 1.13 -0.77
CA ASP A 25 -6.24 0.30 -1.48
C ASP A 25 -5.28 -0.43 -0.52
N TYR A 26 -5.25 -0.08 0.77
CA TYR A 26 -4.35 -0.65 1.75
C TYR A 26 -4.35 -2.19 1.77
N ARG A 27 -5.54 -2.81 1.72
CA ARG A 27 -5.66 -4.28 1.68
C ARG A 27 -5.05 -4.86 0.41
N TYR A 28 -5.26 -4.21 -0.73
CA TYR A 28 -4.64 -4.60 -1.99
C TYR A 28 -3.12 -4.49 -1.90
N HIS A 29 -2.58 -3.39 -1.36
CA HIS A 29 -1.14 -3.22 -1.16
C HIS A 29 -0.55 -4.31 -0.26
N CYS A 30 -1.19 -4.64 0.86
CA CYS A 30 -0.75 -5.73 1.74
C CYS A 30 -0.70 -7.09 1.03
N LEU A 31 -1.74 -7.43 0.26
CA LEU A 31 -1.77 -8.67 -0.54
C LEU A 31 -0.70 -8.64 -1.65
N ARG A 32 -0.54 -7.50 -2.32
CA ARG A 32 0.45 -7.31 -3.39
C ARG A 32 1.87 -7.45 -2.86
N LYS A 33 2.18 -6.90 -1.67
CA LYS A 33 3.47 -7.07 -0.99
C LYS A 33 3.77 -8.53 -0.72
N LYS A 34 2.77 -9.30 -0.21
CA LYS A 34 2.93 -10.73 0.03
C LYS A 34 3.27 -11.48 -1.25
N TRP A 35 2.47 -11.26 -2.32
CA TRP A 35 2.72 -11.87 -3.62
C TRP A 35 4.10 -11.49 -4.20
N LEU A 36 4.52 -10.23 -4.05
CA LEU A 36 5.84 -9.77 -4.50
C LEU A 36 6.98 -10.48 -3.76
N ASN A 37 6.84 -10.66 -2.44
CA ASN A 37 7.84 -11.40 -1.66
C ASN A 37 7.97 -12.84 -2.14
N GLU A 38 6.84 -13.53 -2.36
CA GLU A 38 6.82 -14.90 -2.88
C GLU A 38 7.51 -14.98 -4.27
N LYS A 39 7.20 -14.04 -5.17
CA LYS A 39 7.81 -14.01 -6.51
C LYS A 39 9.31 -13.71 -6.51
N ILE A 40 9.75 -12.78 -5.67
CA ILE A 40 11.17 -12.46 -5.52
C ILE A 40 11.92 -13.66 -4.95
N GLU A 41 11.35 -14.35 -3.95
CA GLU A 41 11.94 -15.55 -3.36
C GLU A 41 12.05 -16.70 -4.37
N GLU A 42 11.00 -16.95 -5.17
CA GLU A 42 11.05 -17.93 -6.27
C GLU A 42 12.19 -17.64 -7.26
N LEU A 43 12.42 -16.37 -7.61
CA LEU A 43 13.49 -15.95 -8.51
C LEU A 43 14.87 -16.08 -7.85
N ASP A 44 15.00 -15.69 -6.58
CA ASP A 44 16.26 -15.81 -5.84
C ASP A 44 16.68 -17.30 -5.71
N ILE A 45 15.75 -18.22 -5.42
CA ILE A 45 16.02 -19.67 -5.38
C ILE A 45 16.50 -20.18 -6.76
N LYS A 46 15.84 -19.77 -7.85
CA LYS A 46 16.21 -20.18 -9.21
C LYS A 46 17.61 -19.67 -9.60
N LEU A 47 17.92 -18.43 -9.25
CA LEU A 47 19.22 -17.82 -9.53
C LEU A 47 20.33 -18.48 -8.69
N ASP A 48 20.11 -18.67 -7.39
CA ASP A 48 21.08 -19.27 -6.49
C ASP A 48 21.38 -20.74 -6.83
N GLY A 49 20.41 -21.49 -7.33
CA GLY A 49 20.61 -22.86 -7.80
C GLY A 49 21.42 -22.97 -9.10
N GLN A 50 21.53 -21.89 -9.88
CA GLN A 50 22.09 -21.90 -11.25
C GLN A 50 23.41 -21.12 -11.37
N ILE A 51 23.63 -20.09 -10.55
CA ILE A 51 24.92 -19.37 -10.48
C ILE A 51 26.11 -20.30 -10.15
N PRO A 52 25.98 -21.33 -9.28
CA PRO A 52 27.03 -22.33 -9.08
C PRO A 52 27.28 -23.21 -10.32
N ALA A 53 26.24 -23.57 -11.07
CA ALA A 53 26.35 -24.43 -12.25
C ALA A 53 27.13 -23.75 -13.39
N LEU A 54 27.00 -22.42 -13.53
CA LEU A 54 27.76 -21.62 -14.49
C LEU A 54 29.28 -21.59 -14.19
N LYS A 55 29.67 -21.68 -12.92
CA LYS A 55 31.09 -21.66 -12.49
C LYS A 55 31.81 -22.99 -12.68
N THR A 56 31.07 -24.09 -12.78
CA THR A 56 31.61 -25.45 -13.00
C THR A 56 31.71 -25.86 -14.47
N GLY A 57 31.25 -25.01 -15.40
CA GLY A 57 31.32 -25.24 -16.84
C GLY A 57 32.52 -24.55 -17.51
N GLU A 58 33.75 -24.96 -17.19
CA GLU A 58 34.87 -24.73 -18.11
C GLU A 58 34.65 -25.59 -19.35
N GLY A 59 34.21 -24.99 -20.46
CA GLY A 59 34.21 -25.69 -21.74
C GLY A 59 33.35 -25.10 -22.84
N SER A 60 34.03 -24.48 -23.81
CA SER A 60 33.62 -24.25 -25.20
C SER A 60 32.67 -23.08 -25.49
N GLY A 61 33.02 -22.36 -26.54
CA GLY A 61 32.32 -21.17 -26.98
C GLY A 61 30.95 -21.50 -27.59
N GLY A 62 30.00 -20.61 -27.29
CA GLY A 62 28.66 -20.62 -27.84
C GLY A 62 27.84 -19.64 -27.04
N GLY A 63 27.35 -18.57 -27.67
CA GLY A 63 26.38 -17.67 -27.04
C GLY A 63 25.12 -18.46 -26.74
N SER A 64 25.05 -19.07 -25.56
CA SER A 64 23.97 -19.97 -25.20
C SER A 64 22.86 -19.17 -24.54
N THR A 65 21.63 -19.48 -24.94
CA THR A 65 20.35 -19.04 -24.39
C THR A 65 20.27 -19.10 -22.86
N GLU A 66 21.16 -19.84 -22.20
CA GLU A 66 21.32 -19.94 -20.75
C GLU A 66 21.81 -18.64 -20.08
N GLY A 67 22.73 -17.90 -20.71
CA GLY A 67 23.15 -16.58 -20.16
C GLY A 67 22.06 -15.51 -20.31
N ASN A 68 21.22 -15.64 -21.33
CA ASN A 68 20.18 -14.64 -21.65
C ASN A 68 19.03 -14.68 -20.63
N TRP A 69 18.57 -15.87 -20.21
CA TRP A 69 17.51 -15.96 -19.21
C TRP A 69 17.97 -15.51 -17.81
N ILE A 70 19.24 -15.73 -17.44
CA ILE A 70 19.78 -15.28 -16.14
C ILE A 70 19.76 -13.75 -16.06
N ILE A 71 20.23 -13.07 -17.12
CA ILE A 71 20.21 -11.62 -17.19
C ILE A 71 18.76 -11.10 -17.13
N SER A 72 17.83 -11.71 -17.87
CA SER A 72 16.41 -11.36 -17.81
C SER A 72 15.81 -11.58 -16.42
N ALA A 73 16.13 -12.69 -15.75
CA ALA A 73 15.62 -12.99 -14.41
C ALA A 73 16.16 -12.04 -13.34
N ILE A 74 17.43 -11.60 -13.47
CA ILE A 74 18.00 -10.56 -12.60
C ILE A 74 17.26 -9.22 -12.82
N ALA A 75 17.03 -8.83 -14.08
CA ALA A 75 16.30 -7.61 -14.41
C ALA A 75 14.86 -7.64 -13.86
N GLU A 76 14.14 -8.74 -14.09
CA GLU A 76 12.78 -8.95 -13.55
C GLU A 76 12.77 -8.85 -12.02
N ARG A 77 13.72 -9.50 -11.34
CA ARG A 77 13.83 -9.41 -9.88
C ARG A 77 14.02 -7.98 -9.39
N ASP A 78 14.87 -7.21 -10.06
CA ASP A 78 15.17 -5.84 -9.66
C ASP A 78 13.96 -4.91 -9.88
N GLU A 79 13.20 -5.12 -10.97
CA GLU A 79 11.91 -4.47 -11.20
C GLU A 79 10.89 -4.80 -10.11
N LEU A 80 10.75 -6.09 -9.75
CA LEU A 80 9.85 -6.53 -8.68
C LEU A 80 10.27 -5.96 -7.31
N LYS A 81 11.57 -5.87 -7.02
CA LYS A 81 12.10 -5.21 -5.81
C LYS A 81 11.79 -3.72 -5.79
N SER A 82 11.85 -3.04 -6.94
CA SER A 82 11.47 -1.63 -7.06
C SER A 82 9.97 -1.44 -6.78
N LEU A 83 9.12 -2.25 -7.41
CA LEU A 83 7.68 -2.21 -7.19
C LEU A 83 7.33 -2.52 -5.73
N ARG A 84 8.02 -3.48 -5.10
CA ARG A 84 7.82 -3.78 -3.68
C ARG A 84 8.10 -2.57 -2.80
N LYS A 85 9.20 -1.85 -3.04
CA LYS A 85 9.55 -0.63 -2.28
C LYS A 85 8.50 0.46 -2.43
N GLU A 86 7.84 0.56 -3.58
CA GLU A 86 6.74 1.50 -3.78
C GLU A 86 5.51 1.08 -2.95
N ILE A 87 5.08 -0.18 -3.08
CA ILE A 87 3.97 -0.75 -2.31
C ILE A 87 4.21 -0.64 -0.79
N GLU A 88 5.44 -0.86 -0.33
CA GLU A 88 5.82 -0.72 1.08
C GLU A 88 5.59 0.70 1.60
N ARG A 89 5.84 1.74 0.79
CA ARG A 89 5.57 3.13 1.20
C ARG A 89 4.09 3.38 1.42
N HIS A 90 3.22 2.87 0.55
CA HIS A 90 1.76 3.01 0.70
C HIS A 90 1.29 2.35 2.01
N ILE A 91 1.78 1.15 2.30
CA ILE A 91 1.48 0.44 3.55
C ILE A 91 1.98 1.22 4.76
N GLU A 92 3.23 1.68 4.74
CA GLU A 92 3.84 2.43 5.85
C GLU A 92 3.10 3.74 6.15
N ILE A 93 2.61 4.44 5.12
CA ILE A 93 1.81 5.66 5.28
C ILE A 93 0.51 5.35 6.02
N VAL A 94 -0.23 4.34 5.58
CA VAL A 94 -1.51 3.97 6.20
C VAL A 94 -1.30 3.40 7.61
N ASP A 95 -0.27 2.59 7.85
CA ASP A 95 0.09 2.10 9.18
C ASP A 95 0.35 3.26 10.16
N ALA A 96 1.05 4.28 9.68
CA ALA A 96 1.32 5.47 10.47
C ALA A 96 0.04 6.28 10.77
N TRP A 97 -0.92 6.31 9.84
CA TRP A 97 -2.23 6.93 10.06
C TRP A 97 -3.09 6.17 11.06
N LEU A 98 -3.16 4.85 10.93
CA LEU A 98 -3.91 4.02 11.89
C LEU A 98 -3.32 4.16 13.29
N SER A 99 -1.99 4.18 13.41
CA SER A 99 -1.28 4.44 14.67
C SER A 99 -1.57 5.83 15.24
N LEU A 100 -1.63 6.86 14.38
CA LEU A 100 -2.03 8.22 14.77
C LEU A 100 -3.46 8.23 15.31
N ILE A 101 -4.40 7.59 14.61
CA ILE A 101 -5.81 7.55 15.02
C ILE A 101 -5.97 6.82 16.35
N GLU A 102 -5.32 5.68 16.53
CA GLU A 102 -5.35 4.96 17.81
C GLU A 102 -4.87 5.85 18.95
N ARG A 103 -3.76 6.57 18.75
CA ARG A 103 -3.18 7.46 19.76
C ARG A 103 -4.06 8.69 20.05
N CYS A 104 -4.65 9.31 19.03
CA CYS A 104 -5.36 10.58 19.17
C CYS A 104 -6.86 10.43 19.46
N LEU A 105 -7.49 9.39 18.90
CA LEU A 105 -8.94 9.18 18.93
C LEU A 105 -9.35 7.84 19.55
N GLY A 106 -8.37 7.01 19.94
CA GLY A 106 -8.59 5.73 20.58
C GLY A 106 -8.74 4.57 19.60
N LYS A 107 -8.48 3.37 20.12
CA LYS A 107 -8.53 2.10 19.39
C LYS A 107 -9.89 1.82 18.73
N GLU A 108 -10.99 2.19 19.40
CA GLU A 108 -12.34 2.00 18.86
C GLU A 108 -12.53 2.77 17.54
N THR A 109 -12.12 4.06 17.50
CA THR A 109 -12.19 4.88 16.29
C THR A 109 -11.35 4.29 15.16
N MET A 110 -10.13 3.83 15.48
CA MET A 110 -9.26 3.15 14.51
C MET A 110 -9.94 1.88 13.97
N CYS A 111 -10.49 1.02 14.82
CA CYS A 111 -11.18 -0.21 14.39
C CYS A 111 -12.39 0.09 13.48
N ILE A 112 -13.18 1.12 13.81
CA ILE A 112 -14.33 1.53 12.99
C ILE A 112 -13.86 2.01 11.61
N LEU A 113 -12.83 2.85 11.55
CA LEU A 113 -12.25 3.30 10.29
C LEU A 113 -11.70 2.11 9.49
N SER A 114 -10.89 1.24 10.10
CA SER A 114 -10.32 0.08 9.42
C SER A 114 -11.39 -0.82 8.85
N HIS A 115 -12.49 -1.06 9.56
CA HIS A 115 -13.56 -1.89 9.02
C HIS A 115 -14.27 -1.20 7.84
N TYR A 116 -14.74 0.03 8.01
CA TYR A 116 -15.54 0.67 6.95
C TYR A 116 -14.70 1.13 5.73
N ALA A 117 -13.54 1.75 5.97
CA ALA A 117 -12.69 2.28 4.90
C ALA A 117 -11.88 1.19 4.19
N ILE A 118 -11.28 0.26 4.96
CA ILE A 118 -10.33 -0.72 4.42
C ILE A 118 -11.03 -2.02 4.05
N MET A 119 -11.86 -2.58 4.94
CA MET A 119 -12.50 -3.88 4.68
C MET A 119 -13.68 -3.76 3.69
N GLU A 120 -14.49 -2.72 3.86
CA GLU A 120 -15.69 -2.47 3.04
C GLU A 120 -15.48 -1.43 1.93
N GLY A 121 -14.28 -0.84 1.81
CA GLY A 121 -13.94 0.09 0.73
C GLY A 121 -14.83 1.35 0.66
N TYR A 122 -15.38 1.80 1.79
CA TYR A 122 -16.40 2.86 1.88
C TYR A 122 -17.78 2.53 1.27
N GLU A 123 -18.05 1.30 0.82
CA GLU A 123 -19.29 1.00 0.11
C GLU A 123 -20.43 0.55 1.03
N ASN A 124 -20.14 -0.32 2.01
CA ASN A 124 -21.19 -1.01 2.77
C ASN A 124 -21.38 -0.48 4.21
N ALA A 125 -22.01 0.69 4.32
CA ALA A 125 -22.25 1.32 5.61
C ALA A 125 -23.25 0.57 6.51
N ASP A 126 -24.22 -0.15 5.92
CA ASP A 126 -25.17 -0.97 6.68
C ASP A 126 -24.44 -2.10 7.41
N ASN A 127 -23.65 -2.89 6.66
CA ASN A 127 -22.87 -3.99 7.23
C ASN A 127 -21.92 -3.50 8.32
N ALA A 128 -21.23 -2.37 8.09
CA ALA A 128 -20.32 -1.80 9.08
C ALA A 128 -21.05 -1.38 10.36
N VAL A 129 -22.23 -0.75 10.26
CA VAL A 129 -23.03 -0.34 11.43
C VAL A 129 -23.49 -1.55 12.23
N ASP A 130 -23.96 -2.59 11.55
CA ASP A 130 -24.47 -3.80 12.20
C ASP A 130 -23.34 -4.58 12.89
N LEU A 131 -22.23 -4.80 12.18
CA LEU A 131 -21.09 -5.56 12.69
C LEU A 131 -20.40 -4.86 13.86
N LEU A 132 -20.27 -3.53 13.79
CA LEU A 132 -19.66 -2.70 14.83
C LEU A 132 -20.66 -2.29 15.93
N LYS A 133 -21.93 -2.71 15.82
CA LYS A 133 -23.01 -2.40 16.77
C LYS A 133 -23.20 -0.90 17.00
N LEU A 134 -23.07 -0.11 15.94
CA LEU A 134 -23.25 1.33 16.01
C LEU A 134 -24.73 1.70 16.04
N LYS A 135 -25.06 2.83 16.68
CA LYS A 135 -26.46 3.29 16.79
C LYS A 135 -27.10 3.68 15.45
N SER A 136 -26.28 4.11 14.49
CA SER A 136 -26.75 4.56 13.17
C SER A 136 -25.59 4.78 12.19
N LYS A 137 -25.88 4.81 10.88
CA LYS A 137 -24.95 5.28 9.84
C LYS A 137 -24.41 6.68 10.10
N ARG A 138 -25.23 7.57 10.65
CA ARG A 138 -24.80 8.93 11.00
C ARG A 138 -23.67 8.92 12.04
N THR A 139 -23.70 7.97 12.97
CA THR A 139 -22.62 7.78 13.94
C THR A 139 -21.36 7.28 13.25
N LEU A 140 -21.47 6.28 12.37
CA LEU A 140 -20.36 5.79 11.55
C LEU A 140 -19.67 6.94 10.78
N TYR A 141 -20.43 7.70 9.98
CA TYR A 141 -19.88 8.78 9.17
C TYR A 141 -19.22 9.88 9.99
N ARG A 142 -19.74 10.20 11.18
CA ARG A 142 -19.11 11.17 12.08
C ARG A 142 -17.76 10.68 12.61
N ILE A 143 -17.68 9.40 12.98
CA ILE A 143 -16.45 8.80 13.49
C ILE A 143 -15.40 8.77 12.37
N VAL A 144 -15.80 8.33 11.17
CA VAL A 144 -14.94 8.28 9.98
C VAL A 144 -14.45 9.67 9.60
N ALA A 145 -15.35 10.66 9.50
CA ALA A 145 -14.97 12.04 9.19
C ALA A 145 -14.01 12.64 10.24
N ARG A 146 -14.19 12.30 11.52
CA ARG A 146 -13.27 12.72 12.59
C ARG A 146 -11.89 12.08 12.44
N ALA A 147 -11.84 10.80 12.07
CA ALA A 147 -10.58 10.10 11.81
C ALA A 147 -9.86 10.66 10.58
N GLU A 148 -10.57 10.86 9.47
CA GLU A 148 -10.04 11.49 8.26
C GLU A 148 -9.55 12.92 8.51
N GLY A 149 -10.30 13.71 9.27
CA GLY A 149 -9.89 15.06 9.68
C GLY A 149 -8.62 15.05 10.53
N CYS A 150 -8.49 14.09 11.45
CA CYS A 150 -7.28 13.92 12.26
C CYS A 150 -6.05 13.60 11.39
N ILE A 151 -6.19 12.74 10.38
CA ILE A 151 -5.12 12.50 9.40
C ILE A 151 -4.79 13.79 8.64
N LEU A 152 -5.82 14.47 8.10
CA LEU A 152 -5.68 15.67 7.29
C LEU A 152 -4.91 16.79 8.01
N GLU A 153 -5.27 17.07 9.26
CA GLU A 153 -4.63 18.06 10.12
C GLU A 153 -3.14 17.73 10.41
N ASN A 154 -2.81 16.45 10.40
CA ASN A 154 -1.48 15.95 10.72
C ASN A 154 -0.65 15.59 9.48
N LEU A 155 -1.13 15.87 8.26
CA LEU A 155 -0.40 15.51 7.03
C LEU A 155 1.03 16.05 6.98
N LYS A 156 1.27 17.25 7.54
CA LYS A 156 2.60 17.87 7.60
C LYS A 156 3.63 17.06 8.41
N ASN A 157 3.16 16.14 9.26
CA ASN A 157 4.02 15.30 10.10
C ASN A 157 4.49 14.04 9.36
N PHE A 158 3.99 13.75 8.15
CA PHE A 158 4.38 12.61 7.36
C PHE A 158 5.35 13.06 6.25
N LYS A 159 6.60 12.58 6.30
CA LYS A 159 7.72 13.04 5.44
C LYS A 159 7.52 12.86 3.93
N ASN A 160 6.44 12.20 3.50
CA ASN A 160 6.18 11.82 2.10
C ASN A 160 4.77 12.22 1.61
N PHE A 161 4.14 13.21 2.25
CA PHE A 161 2.82 13.70 1.85
C PHE A 161 2.85 14.98 1.03
#